data_AF-A0A3C1F607-F1
#
_entry.id   AF-A0A3C1F607-F1
#
_cell.length_a   1.000
_cell.length_b   1.000
_cell.length_c   1.000
_cell.angle_alpha   90.00
_cell.angle_beta   90.00
_cell.angle_gamma   90.00
#
_symmetry.space_group_name_H-M   'P 1'
#
loop_
_entity.id
_entity.type
_entity.pdbx_description
1 polymer ?
#
loop_
_entity_poly.entity_id
_entity_poly.type
_entity_poly.pdbx_seq_one_letter_code
_entity_poly.pdbx_strand_id
1 'polypeptide(L)'
;KSEVSQTLQSHAEATRDGKKHDTGKLDWSLIDMAMLEPLIPVFTLGESRYGYLNWKKDFGPEYQRRFESALKRHLKECQYNPLAVNDDDGGVYHLPQVAWNALVLLHHARSKA
;
A
#
# COMPACT_ATOMS: atom_id res chain seq x y z
N LYS A 1 47.98 -25.73 -29.01
CA LYS A 1 46.99 -25.31 -27.98
C LYS A 1 45.78 -26.21 -28.21
N SER A 2 45.57 -27.21 -27.33
CA SER A 2 44.78 -28.42 -27.62
C SER A 2 43.27 -28.17 -27.61
N GLU A 3 42.54 -28.89 -28.47
CA GLU A 3 41.06 -28.91 -28.58
C GLU A 3 40.36 -29.18 -27.24
N VAL A 4 41.03 -29.86 -26.31
CA VAL A 4 40.56 -30.10 -24.93
C VAL A 4 40.27 -28.78 -24.20
N SER A 5 41.02 -27.72 -24.49
CA SER A 5 40.81 -26.39 -23.90
C SER A 5 39.59 -25.67 -24.49
N GLN A 6 39.18 -26.01 -25.72
CA GLN A 6 37.97 -25.45 -26.35
C GLN A 6 36.70 -26.16 -25.87
N THR A 7 36.77 -27.48 -25.61
CA THR A 7 35.61 -28.26 -25.12
C THR A 7 35.22 -27.93 -23.67
N LEU A 8 36.18 -27.52 -22.84
CA LEU A 8 35.92 -27.02 -21.48
C LEU A 8 35.33 -25.59 -21.48
N GLN A 9 35.62 -24.80 -22.51
CA GLN A 9 35.06 -23.46 -22.68
C GLN A 9 33.58 -23.51 -23.10
N SER A 10 33.16 -24.53 -23.88
CA SER A 10 31.80 -24.63 -24.42
C SER A 10 30.75 -25.13 -23.42
N HIS A 11 31.15 -25.78 -22.32
CA HIS A 11 30.22 -26.21 -21.26
C HIS A 11 30.01 -25.17 -20.15
N ALA A 12 30.87 -24.14 -20.06
CA ALA A 12 30.78 -23.08 -19.05
C ALA A 12 29.84 -21.92 -19.47
N GLU A 13 29.33 -21.95 -20.70
CA GLU A 13 28.40 -20.95 -21.25
C GLU A 13 26.93 -21.43 -21.23
N ALA A 14 26.63 -22.53 -20.51
CA ALA A 14 25.26 -22.92 -20.19
C ALA A 14 24.65 -21.86 -19.24
N THR A 15 24.05 -20.83 -19.84
CA THR A 15 23.18 -19.79 -19.26
C THR A 15 23.52 -19.38 -17.83
N ARG A 16 24.33 -18.31 -17.69
CA ARG A 16 24.56 -17.62 -16.41
C ARG A 16 23.31 -16.95 -15.82
N ASP A 17 22.17 -17.05 -16.51
CA ASP A 17 20.96 -16.34 -16.14
C ASP A 17 20.07 -17.20 -15.23
N GLY A 18 19.71 -16.64 -14.08
CA GLY A 18 18.76 -17.25 -13.16
C GLY A 18 17.36 -17.29 -13.78
N LYS A 19 16.68 -18.44 -13.68
CA LYS A 19 15.30 -18.61 -14.13
C LYS A 19 14.33 -18.27 -12.99
N LYS A 20 13.50 -17.24 -13.16
CA LYS A 20 12.43 -16.86 -12.22
C LYS A 20 11.07 -16.98 -12.89
N HIS A 21 10.10 -17.59 -12.19
CA HIS A 21 8.73 -17.75 -12.64
C HIS A 21 7.80 -16.85 -11.82
N ASP A 22 7.25 -15.82 -12.46
CA ASP A 22 6.31 -14.88 -11.82
C ASP A 22 4.91 -14.91 -12.40
N THR A 23 4.65 -15.78 -13.37
CA THR A 23 3.32 -15.97 -13.95
C THR A 23 2.28 -16.20 -12.85
N GLY A 24 1.24 -15.36 -12.83
CA GLY A 24 0.14 -15.44 -11.85
C GLY A 24 0.42 -14.79 -10.49
N LYS A 25 1.61 -14.22 -10.25
CA LYS A 25 1.90 -13.46 -9.03
C LYS A 25 1.55 -11.98 -9.22
N LEU A 26 1.28 -11.29 -8.09
CA LEU A 26 1.14 -9.84 -8.09
C LEU A 26 2.46 -9.19 -8.49
N ASP A 27 2.40 -8.29 -9.48
CA ASP A 27 3.53 -7.46 -9.86
C ASP A 27 3.53 -6.18 -9.03
N TRP A 28 4.27 -6.21 -7.93
CA TRP A 28 4.41 -5.06 -7.02
C TRP A 28 5.21 -3.91 -7.63
N SER A 29 5.94 -4.12 -8.74
CA SER A 29 6.66 -3.04 -9.43
C SER A 29 5.74 -2.02 -10.10
N LEU A 30 4.46 -2.37 -10.27
CA LEU A 30 3.44 -1.48 -10.83
C LEU A 30 3.07 -0.31 -9.91
N ILE A 31 3.44 -0.38 -8.63
CA ILE A 31 3.16 0.67 -7.65
C ILE A 31 4.47 1.32 -7.26
N ASP A 32 4.61 2.60 -7.56
CA ASP A 32 5.69 3.40 -7.00
C ASP A 32 5.47 3.54 -5.49
N MET A 33 6.41 3.05 -4.69
CA MET A 33 6.32 3.11 -3.23
C MET A 33 6.23 4.56 -2.72
N ALA A 34 6.83 5.52 -3.43
CA ALA A 34 6.71 6.95 -3.10
C ALA A 34 5.26 7.45 -3.20
N MET A 35 4.44 6.83 -4.06
CA MET A 35 2.99 7.13 -4.14
C MET A 35 2.25 6.73 -2.86
N LEU A 36 2.74 5.72 -2.12
CA LEU A 36 2.12 5.22 -0.90
C LEU A 36 2.63 5.91 0.37
N GLU A 37 3.81 6.52 0.33
CA GLU A 37 4.42 7.22 1.49
C GLU A 37 3.47 8.20 2.21
N PRO A 38 2.62 8.98 1.52
CA PRO A 38 1.66 9.85 2.19
C PRO A 38 0.65 9.15 3.11
N LEU A 39 0.46 7.83 3.01
CA LEU A 39 -0.34 7.06 3.96
C LEU A 39 0.35 6.87 5.31
N ILE A 40 1.69 6.88 5.35
CA ILE A 40 2.45 6.61 6.57
C ILE A 40 2.11 7.62 7.68
N PRO A 41 2.11 8.95 7.45
CA PRO A 41 1.66 9.91 8.47
C PRO A 41 0.25 9.65 8.98
N VAL A 42 -0.68 9.17 8.15
CA VAL A 42 -2.05 8.83 8.58
C VAL A 42 -2.04 7.62 9.52
N PHE A 43 -1.26 6.58 9.21
CA PHE A 43 -1.09 5.43 10.10
C PHE A 43 -0.42 5.82 11.41
N THR A 44 0.64 6.63 11.36
CA THR A 44 1.34 7.15 12.54
C THR A 44 0.42 7.99 13.42
N LEU A 45 -0.42 8.84 12.82
CA LEU A 45 -1.45 9.61 13.54
C LEU A 45 -2.44 8.68 14.25
N GLY A 46 -2.94 7.65 13.55
CA GLY A 46 -3.86 6.68 14.12
C GLY A 46 -3.25 5.88 15.27
N GLU A 47 -1.99 5.46 15.13
CA GLU A 47 -1.23 4.78 16.19
C GLU A 47 -1.04 5.70 17.40
N SER A 48 -0.60 6.93 17.19
CA SER A 48 -0.39 7.91 18.26
C SER A 48 -1.67 8.20 19.05
N ARG A 49 -2.83 8.18 18.41
CA ARG A 49 -4.13 8.52 19.04
C ARG A 49 -4.83 7.32 19.66
N TYR A 50 -4.76 6.16 19.01
CA TYR A 50 -5.62 5.02 19.32
C TYR A 50 -4.84 3.74 19.64
N GLY A 51 -3.51 3.78 19.56
CA GLY A 51 -2.62 2.66 19.81
C GLY A 51 -2.27 1.84 18.56
N TYR A 52 -1.21 1.04 18.68
CA TYR A 52 -0.67 0.21 17.61
C TYR A 52 -1.75 -0.68 16.97
N LEU A 53 -1.85 -0.61 15.64
CA LEU A 53 -2.78 -1.40 14.81
C LEU A 53 -4.25 -1.34 15.24
N ASN A 54 -4.70 -0.25 15.89
CA ASN A 54 -6.09 -0.13 16.34
C ASN A 54 -7.11 -0.26 15.21
N TRP A 55 -6.74 0.11 13.98
CA TRP A 55 -7.58 -0.02 12.79
C TRP A 55 -7.95 -1.47 12.41
N LYS A 56 -7.27 -2.48 12.96
CA LYS A 56 -7.58 -3.91 12.76
C LYS A 56 -8.63 -4.46 13.73
N LYS A 57 -8.94 -3.74 14.81
CA LYS A 57 -9.91 -4.21 15.82
C LYS A 57 -11.32 -4.18 15.26
N ASP A 58 -12.23 -4.95 15.86
CA ASP A 58 -13.64 -4.94 15.46
C ASP A 58 -14.27 -3.59 15.81
N PHE A 59 -14.88 -2.94 14.82
CA PHE A 59 -15.59 -1.68 14.97
C PHE A 59 -17.12 -1.87 15.10
N GLY A 60 -17.57 -3.11 15.18
CA GLY A 60 -18.98 -3.47 15.32
C GLY A 60 -19.79 -3.27 14.03
N PRO A 61 -21.13 -3.38 14.08
CA PRO A 61 -21.98 -3.37 12.89
C PRO A 61 -21.95 -2.04 12.13
N GLU A 62 -21.64 -0.93 12.81
CA GLU A 62 -21.64 0.41 12.22
C GLU A 62 -20.31 0.79 11.55
N TYR A 63 -19.36 -0.14 11.42
CA TYR A 63 -18.03 0.15 10.86
C TYR A 63 -18.13 0.83 9.49
N GLN A 64 -19.00 0.33 8.62
CA GLN A 64 -19.18 0.84 7.26
C GLN A 64 -19.61 2.32 7.27
N ARG A 65 -20.68 2.63 8.00
CA ARG A 65 -21.18 4.01 8.14
C ARG A 65 -20.11 4.96 8.67
N ARG A 66 -19.32 4.51 9.66
CA ARG A 66 -18.26 5.34 10.29
C ARG A 66 -17.13 5.67 9.32
N PHE A 67 -16.58 4.67 8.63
CA PHE A 67 -15.47 4.88 7.69
C PHE A 67 -15.94 5.61 6.42
N GLU A 68 -17.14 5.32 5.90
CA GLU A 68 -17.70 6.06 4.77
C GLU A 68 -17.95 7.53 5.09
N SER A 69 -18.46 7.84 6.29
CA SER A 69 -18.68 9.22 6.72
C SER A 69 -17.36 9.99 6.84
N ALA A 70 -16.32 9.38 7.43
CA ALA A 70 -14.98 9.97 7.48
C ALA A 70 -14.39 10.19 6.08
N LEU A 71 -14.45 9.18 5.20
CA LEU A 71 -14.02 9.28 3.81
C LEU A 71 -14.67 10.48 3.10
N LYS A 72 -16.00 10.61 3.20
CA LYS A 72 -16.76 11.71 2.56
C LYS A 72 -16.35 13.09 3.08
N ARG A 73 -16.04 13.22 4.37
CA ARG A 73 -15.53 14.48 4.94
C ARG A 73 -14.18 14.89 4.35
N HIS A 74 -13.22 13.97 4.25
CA HIS A 74 -11.93 14.30 3.62
C HIS A 74 -12.08 14.56 2.12
N LEU A 75 -12.93 13.79 1.43
CA LEU A 75 -13.18 13.99 0.00
C LEU A 75 -13.80 15.35 -0.29
N LYS A 76 -14.73 15.83 0.56
CA LYS A 76 -15.31 17.17 0.47
C LYS A 76 -14.25 18.25 0.48
N GLU A 77 -13.26 18.17 1.38
CA GLU A 77 -12.19 19.18 1.44
C GLU A 77 -11.32 19.16 0.18
N CYS A 78 -11.06 17.97 -0.38
CA CYS A 78 -10.33 17.83 -1.64
C CYS A 78 -11.06 18.42 -2.86
N GLN A 79 -12.39 18.61 -2.81
CA GLN A 79 -13.14 19.24 -3.89
C GLN A 79 -12.78 20.72 -4.07
N TYR A 80 -12.37 21.39 -2.99
CA TYR A 80 -11.93 22.78 -3.03
C TYR A 80 -10.44 22.90 -3.35
N ASN A 81 -9.62 22.01 -2.79
CA ASN A 81 -8.18 21.97 -3.02
C ASN A 81 -7.65 20.52 -2.94
N PRO A 82 -7.16 19.92 -4.03
CA PRO A 82 -6.59 18.58 -4.02
C PRO A 82 -5.39 18.39 -3.07
N LEU A 83 -4.69 19.46 -2.73
CA LEU A 83 -3.56 19.48 -1.79
C LEU A 83 -3.96 20.05 -0.41
N ALA A 84 -5.24 20.06 -0.07
CA ALA A 84 -5.70 20.48 1.25
C ALA A 84 -5.05 19.61 2.34
N VAL A 85 -4.58 20.28 3.40
CA VAL A 85 -4.08 19.66 4.63
C VAL A 85 -5.16 19.71 5.70
N ASN A 86 -5.16 18.71 6.58
CA ASN A 86 -6.06 18.62 7.72
C ASN A 86 -5.34 19.17 8.95
N ASP A 87 -5.58 20.44 9.25
CA ASP A 87 -4.91 21.14 10.36
C ASP A 87 -5.21 20.49 11.73
N ASP A 88 -6.42 19.97 11.92
CA ASP A 88 -6.83 19.26 13.15
C ASP A 88 -6.10 17.91 13.34
N ASP A 89 -5.56 17.37 12.26
CA ASP A 89 -4.86 16.09 12.21
C ASP A 89 -3.35 16.26 11.98
N GLY A 90 -2.81 17.41 12.41
CA GLY A 90 -1.37 17.66 12.38
C GLY A 90 -0.83 18.01 10.99
N GLY A 91 -1.68 18.54 10.11
CA GLY A 91 -1.29 19.01 8.77
C GLY A 91 -1.11 17.90 7.74
N VAL A 92 -1.66 16.71 7.98
CA VAL A 92 -1.62 15.61 7.00
C VAL A 92 -2.62 15.87 5.87
N TYR A 93 -2.26 15.58 4.62
CA TYR A 93 -3.15 15.76 3.47
C TYR A 93 -4.48 14.99 3.60
N HIS A 94 -5.55 15.56 3.07
CA HIS A 94 -6.87 14.92 3.06
C HIS A 94 -6.94 13.70 2.11
N LEU A 95 -6.27 13.71 0.96
CA LEU A 95 -6.32 12.60 -0.01
C LEU A 95 -5.78 11.25 0.55
N PRO A 96 -4.63 11.19 1.24
CA PRO A 96 -4.20 9.97 1.92
C PRO A 96 -5.20 9.50 2.98
N GLN A 97 -5.90 10.40 3.67
CA GLN A 97 -6.95 10.04 4.62
C GLN A 97 -8.18 9.44 3.91
N VAL A 98 -8.53 9.91 2.71
CA VAL A 98 -9.54 9.25 1.84
C VAL A 98 -9.11 7.83 1.51
N ALA A 99 -7.89 7.65 1.00
CA ALA A 99 -7.35 6.35 0.62
C ALA A 99 -7.28 5.39 1.82
N TRP A 100 -6.84 5.87 2.98
CA TRP A 100 -6.79 5.10 4.22
C TRP A 100 -8.18 4.60 4.62
N ASN A 101 -9.21 5.46 4.61
CA ASN A 101 -10.57 5.04 4.95
C ASN A 101 -11.11 3.99 3.97
N ALA A 102 -10.82 4.10 2.67
CA ALA A 102 -11.22 3.11 1.68
C ALA A 102 -10.54 1.75 1.90
N LEU A 103 -9.23 1.75 2.21
CA LEU A 103 -8.46 0.54 2.49
C LEU A 103 -8.93 -0.16 3.77
N VAL A 104 -9.19 0.61 4.84
CA VAL A 104 -9.70 0.06 6.10
C VAL A 104 -11.12 -0.48 5.93
N LEU A 105 -11.98 0.20 5.15
CA LEU A 105 -13.29 -0.30 4.80
C LEU A 105 -13.21 -1.64 4.06
N LEU A 106 -12.35 -1.75 3.04
CA LEU A 106 -12.11 -3.00 2.32
C LEU A 106 -11.61 -4.12 3.25
N HIS A 107 -10.69 -3.80 4.17
CA HIS A 107 -10.18 -4.76 5.15
C HIS A 107 -11.30 -5.36 6.00
N HIS A 108 -12.17 -4.51 6.56
CA HIS A 108 -13.30 -4.97 7.39
C HIS A 108 -14.39 -5.66 6.57
N ALA A 109 -14.66 -5.21 5.35
CA ALA A 109 -15.60 -5.90 4.46
C ALA A 109 -15.13 -7.34 4.16
N ARG A 110 -13.83 -7.53 3.88
CA ARG A 110 -13.25 -8.86 3.63
C ARG A 110 -13.17 -9.76 4.85
N SER A 111 -13.14 -9.20 6.07
CA SER A 111 -13.13 -10.01 7.29
C SER A 111 -14.53 -10.45 7.74
N LYS A 112 -15.58 -9.88 7.15
CA LYS A 112 -16.98 -10.19 7.41
C LYS A 112 -17.67 -10.97 6.27
N ALA A 113 -16.99 -11.14 5.13
CA ALA A 113 -17.44 -11.95 3.99
C ALA A 113 -17.06 -13.42 4.17
#